data_AF-A0A934KWT8-F1
#
_entry.id   AF-A0A934KWT8-F1
#
_cell.length_a   1.000
_cell.length_b   1.000
_cell.length_c   1.000
_cell.angle_alpha   90.00
_cell.angle_beta   90.00
_cell.angle_gamma   90.00
#
_symmetry.space_group_name_H-M   'P 1'
#
loop_
_entity.id
_entity.type
_entity.pdbx_description
1 polymer ?
#
loop_
_entity_poly.entity_id
_entity_poly.type
_entity_poly.pdbx_seq_one_letter_code
_entity_poly.pdbx_strand_id
1 'polypeptide(L)'
;MKTLIILLLFAVATTVGQAQELTHLEEVKVEKAPAKLKYFKTNNQVVIKVDRAYILEFTKNPIGFMNDHFDIHRLIATLDNSRINEYEVTLSSQKGFMVANFDKKGNLLKTYQNFNDVLLPYDMRNQLYNSYKGWTMTKNKYKATTKGVILNKETYRVTLQFGNRKQHVKIDGNNVGTVVARN
;
A
#
# COMPACT_ATOMS: atom_id res chain seq x y z
N MET A 1 38.97 44.30 -0.08
CA MET A 1 37.58 43.80 0.06
C MET A 1 36.80 43.71 -1.26
N LYS A 2 37.44 43.73 -2.45
CA LYS A 2 36.76 43.54 -3.74
C LYS A 2 37.06 42.19 -4.41
N THR A 3 38.15 41.54 -4.02
CA THR A 3 38.57 40.23 -4.54
C THR A 3 38.03 39.03 -3.75
N LEU A 4 37.50 39.25 -2.54
CA LEU A 4 36.93 38.19 -1.68
C LEU A 4 35.48 37.84 -2.04
N ILE A 5 34.79 38.68 -2.81
CA ILE A 5 33.38 38.48 -3.21
C ILE A 5 33.28 37.57 -4.45
N ILE A 6 34.33 37.52 -5.29
CA ILE A 6 34.33 36.74 -6.54
C ILE A 6 34.55 35.23 -6.26
N LEU A 7 35.29 34.88 -5.21
CA LEU A 7 35.50 33.49 -4.80
C LEU A 7 34.28 32.85 -4.13
N LEU A 8 33.37 33.65 -3.56
CA LEU A 8 32.13 33.15 -2.96
C LEU A 8 31.07 32.80 -4.02
N LEU A 9 31.16 33.38 -5.22
CA LEU A 9 30.23 33.13 -6.33
C LEU A 9 30.51 31.81 -7.09
N PHE A 10 31.73 31.26 -6.99
CA PHE A 10 32.08 29.97 -7.61
C PHE A 10 31.82 28.76 -6.71
N ALA A 11 31.65 28.94 -5.39
CA ALA A 11 31.41 27.85 -4.45
C ALA A 11 29.94 27.38 -4.40
N VAL A 12 29.01 28.09 -5.06
CA VAL A 12 27.57 27.74 -5.08
C VAL A 12 27.16 27.00 -6.36
N ALA A 13 28.05 26.88 -7.37
CA ALA A 13 27.73 26.25 -8.65
C ALA A 13 27.90 24.71 -8.69
N THR A 14 28.34 24.06 -7.62
CA THR A 14 28.52 22.59 -7.60
C THR A 14 27.36 21.82 -6.98
N THR A 15 26.25 22.48 -6.63
CA THR A 15 25.11 21.87 -5.93
C THR A 15 23.92 21.52 -6.83
N VAL A 16 24.08 21.08 -8.08
CA VAL A 16 22.94 20.45 -8.79
C VAL A 16 23.40 19.40 -9.82
N GLY A 17 23.99 18.30 -9.34
CA GLY A 17 24.45 17.22 -10.22
C GLY A 17 24.20 15.80 -9.71
N GLN A 18 23.51 15.63 -8.57
CA GLN A 18 23.04 14.32 -8.13
C GLN A 18 21.57 14.17 -8.55
N ALA A 19 21.28 14.32 -9.84
CA ALA A 19 20.08 13.74 -10.39
C ALA A 19 20.29 12.23 -10.30
N GLN A 20 19.64 11.58 -9.33
CA GLN A 20 19.65 10.13 -9.17
C GLN A 20 19.45 9.51 -10.56
N GLU A 21 20.42 8.71 -11.02
CA GLU A 21 20.23 7.88 -12.20
C GLU A 21 18.92 7.11 -12.01
N LEU A 22 17.98 7.34 -12.93
CA LEU A 22 16.76 6.56 -13.05
C LEU A 22 17.19 5.10 -13.25
N THR A 23 17.01 4.31 -12.19
CA THR A 23 17.45 2.93 -12.11
C THR A 23 16.86 2.09 -13.24
N HIS A 24 17.74 1.44 -14.00
CA HIS A 24 17.38 0.48 -15.03
C HIS A 24 16.55 -0.65 -14.42
N LEU A 25 15.32 -0.82 -14.92
CA LEU A 25 14.33 -1.76 -14.40
C LEU A 25 14.41 -3.06 -15.19
N GLU A 26 14.74 -4.17 -14.54
CA GLU A 26 14.47 -5.49 -15.11
C GLU A 26 13.00 -5.84 -14.86
N GLU A 27 12.18 -5.73 -15.92
CA GLU A 27 10.78 -6.17 -15.90
C GLU A 27 10.75 -7.70 -16.07
N VAL A 28 10.49 -8.43 -14.98
CA VAL A 28 10.19 -9.86 -15.09
C VAL A 28 8.72 -10.02 -15.49
N LYS A 29 8.47 -10.16 -16.80
CA LYS A 29 7.14 -10.47 -17.31
C LYS A 29 6.81 -11.94 -17.02
N VAL A 30 5.88 -12.16 -16.09
CA VAL A 30 5.25 -13.47 -15.89
C VAL A 30 3.93 -13.46 -16.66
N GLU A 31 3.90 -14.12 -17.82
CA GLU A 31 2.84 -14.02 -18.85
C GLU A 31 1.42 -14.41 -18.41
N LYS A 32 1.23 -14.98 -17.21
CA LYS A 32 -0.08 -15.39 -16.68
C LYS A 32 -0.27 -15.15 -15.17
N ALA A 33 0.60 -14.36 -14.54
CA ALA A 33 0.42 -14.03 -13.13
C ALA A 33 -0.56 -12.84 -12.97
N PRO A 34 -1.36 -12.78 -11.89
CA PRO A 34 -2.27 -11.66 -11.59
C PRO A 34 -1.55 -10.32 -11.32
N ALA A 35 -0.23 -10.33 -11.42
CA ALA A 35 0.68 -9.33 -10.94
C ALA A 35 1.82 -9.14 -11.93
N LYS A 36 2.04 -7.88 -12.34
CA LYS A 36 3.29 -7.46 -12.96
C LYS A 36 4.26 -7.11 -11.84
N LEU A 37 5.33 -7.90 -11.70
CA LEU A 37 6.34 -7.70 -10.67
C LEU A 37 7.34 -6.62 -11.15
N LYS A 38 7.55 -5.59 -10.33
CA LYS A 38 8.64 -4.63 -10.49
C LYS A 38 9.52 -4.65 -9.25
N TYR A 39 10.77 -5.04 -9.42
CA TYR A 39 11.73 -5.12 -8.33
C TYR A 39 12.61 -3.86 -8.27
N PHE A 40 12.82 -3.30 -7.07
CA PHE A 40 13.71 -2.17 -6.85
C PHE A 40 14.86 -2.59 -5.91
N LYS A 41 16.05 -2.83 -6.49
CA LYS A 41 17.23 -3.36 -5.79
C LYS A 41 17.78 -2.44 -4.70
N THR A 42 17.57 -1.14 -4.83
CA THR A 42 18.30 -0.14 -4.02
C THR A 42 17.80 -0.03 -2.57
N ASN A 43 16.55 -0.44 -2.28
CA ASN A 43 15.91 -0.21 -0.97
C ASN A 43 15.28 -1.46 -0.33
N ASN A 44 15.57 -2.68 -0.82
CA ASN A 44 14.90 -3.91 -0.35
C ASN A 44 13.36 -3.88 -0.49
N GLN A 45 12.88 -3.05 -1.41
CA GLN A 45 11.48 -2.82 -1.69
C GLN A 45 11.08 -3.54 -2.97
N VAL A 46 10.01 -4.31 -2.89
CA VAL A 46 9.41 -4.98 -4.05
C VAL A 46 8.06 -4.37 -4.29
N VAL A 47 7.80 -3.90 -5.52
CA VAL A 47 6.51 -3.33 -5.87
C VAL A 47 5.82 -4.22 -6.89
N ILE A 48 4.67 -4.73 -6.48
CA ILE A 48 3.84 -5.59 -7.30
C ILE A 48 2.67 -4.76 -7.81
N LYS A 49 2.56 -4.60 -9.13
CA LYS A 49 1.41 -3.94 -9.75
C LYS A 49 0.32 -4.97 -10.00
N VAL A 50 -0.78 -4.83 -9.27
CA VAL A 50 -1.96 -5.70 -9.38
C VAL A 50 -2.72 -5.33 -10.64
N ASP A 51 -2.98 -6.32 -11.48
CA ASP A 51 -3.73 -6.12 -12.72
C ASP A 51 -5.21 -5.75 -12.43
N ARG A 52 -5.84 -5.03 -13.36
CA ARG A 52 -7.23 -4.59 -13.24
C ARG A 52 -8.18 -5.73 -12.93
N ALA A 53 -7.97 -6.90 -13.53
CA ALA A 53 -8.84 -8.07 -13.36
C ALA A 53 -8.92 -8.55 -11.89
N TYR A 54 -7.89 -8.29 -11.09
CA TYR A 54 -7.75 -8.81 -9.72
C TYR A 54 -7.98 -7.76 -8.63
N ILE A 55 -8.31 -6.52 -9.00
CA ILE A 55 -8.47 -5.43 -8.03
C ILE A 55 -9.56 -5.74 -7.00
N LEU A 56 -10.68 -6.36 -7.42
CA LEU A 56 -11.78 -6.66 -6.51
C LEU A 56 -11.37 -7.68 -5.45
N GLU A 57 -10.66 -8.73 -5.87
CA GLU A 57 -10.11 -9.74 -4.98
C GLU A 57 -9.07 -9.15 -4.03
N PHE A 58 -8.10 -8.41 -4.58
CA PHE A 58 -7.06 -7.74 -3.82
C PHE A 58 -7.63 -6.78 -2.77
N THR A 59 -8.61 -5.95 -3.13
CA THR A 59 -9.21 -4.99 -2.18
C THR A 59 -10.12 -5.66 -1.16
N LYS A 60 -10.65 -6.86 -1.43
CA LYS A 60 -11.49 -7.63 -0.52
C LYS A 60 -10.66 -8.37 0.53
N ASN A 61 -9.57 -9.01 0.12
CA ASN A 61 -8.67 -9.73 1.02
C ASN A 61 -7.19 -9.49 0.63
N PRO A 62 -6.61 -8.34 1.00
CA PRO A 62 -5.26 -7.98 0.57
C PRO A 62 -4.17 -8.97 1.00
N ILE A 63 -4.29 -9.54 2.21
CA ILE A 63 -3.31 -10.48 2.75
C ILE A 63 -3.48 -11.86 2.11
N GLY A 64 -4.73 -12.35 1.95
CA GLY A 64 -4.99 -13.59 1.22
C GLY A 64 -4.48 -13.51 -0.22
N PHE A 65 -4.84 -12.43 -0.93
CA PHE A 65 -4.35 -12.17 -2.28
C PHE A 65 -2.82 -12.19 -2.39
N MET A 66 -2.12 -11.60 -1.41
CA MET A 66 -0.66 -11.66 -1.37
C MET A 66 -0.16 -13.09 -1.15
N ASN A 67 -0.73 -13.83 -0.19
CA ASN A 67 -0.32 -15.21 0.10
C ASN A 67 -0.53 -16.14 -1.11
N ASP A 68 -1.59 -15.92 -1.88
CA ASP A 68 -1.94 -16.75 -3.04
C ASP A 68 -1.08 -16.46 -4.28
N HIS A 69 -0.45 -15.28 -4.34
CA HIS A 69 0.20 -14.81 -5.57
C HIS A 69 1.64 -14.35 -5.40
N PHE A 70 2.16 -14.32 -4.18
CA PHE A 70 3.51 -13.89 -3.89
C PHE A 70 4.19 -14.81 -2.89
N ASP A 71 5.32 -15.39 -3.30
CA ASP A 71 6.18 -16.21 -2.46
C ASP A 71 7.37 -15.39 -1.96
N ILE A 72 7.30 -14.99 -0.69
CA ILE A 72 8.37 -14.25 -0.01
C ILE A 72 9.67 -15.07 0.08
N HIS A 73 9.59 -16.39 0.25
CA HIS A 73 10.79 -17.23 0.39
C HIS A 73 11.55 -17.29 -0.92
N ARG A 74 10.84 -17.35 -2.05
CA ARG A 74 11.44 -17.25 -3.38
C ARG A 74 12.15 -15.90 -3.58
N LEU A 75 11.55 -14.80 -3.12
CA LEU A 75 12.22 -13.49 -3.16
C LEU A 75 13.50 -13.52 -2.31
N ILE A 76 13.42 -13.98 -1.06
CA ILE A 76 14.57 -14.06 -0.14
C ILE A 76 15.71 -14.87 -0.76
N ALA A 77 15.40 -16.05 -1.32
CA ALA A 77 16.36 -16.91 -2.00
C ALA A 77 16.99 -16.26 -3.23
N THR A 78 16.23 -15.44 -3.97
CA THR A 78 16.73 -14.71 -5.14
C THR A 78 17.68 -13.57 -4.75
N LEU A 79 17.46 -12.96 -3.59
CA LEU A 79 18.26 -11.83 -3.12
C LEU A 79 19.55 -12.25 -2.42
N ASP A 80 19.59 -13.45 -1.83
CA ASP A 80 20.76 -14.11 -1.20
C ASP A 80 21.72 -13.14 -0.49
N ASN A 81 21.16 -12.22 0.30
CA ASN A 81 21.94 -11.16 0.92
C ASN A 81 21.74 -11.18 2.43
N SER A 82 22.75 -11.71 3.12
CA SER A 82 22.83 -11.85 4.57
C SER A 82 22.77 -10.54 5.35
N ARG A 83 22.87 -9.38 4.69
CA ARG A 83 22.75 -8.05 5.31
C ARG A 83 21.33 -7.52 5.38
N ILE A 84 20.37 -8.18 4.72
CA ILE A 84 18.97 -7.75 4.70
C ILE A 84 18.26 -8.27 5.95
N ASN A 85 17.79 -7.36 6.80
CA ASN A 85 17.08 -7.71 8.03
C ASN A 85 15.56 -7.77 7.86
N GLU A 86 15.02 -6.98 6.94
CA GLU A 86 13.59 -6.87 6.66
C GLU A 86 13.35 -6.69 5.16
N TYR A 87 12.21 -7.20 4.70
CA TYR A 87 11.76 -7.06 3.32
C TYR A 87 10.43 -6.30 3.29
N GLU A 88 10.33 -5.31 2.40
CA GLU A 88 9.10 -4.55 2.21
C GLU A 88 8.49 -4.88 0.85
N VAL A 89 7.25 -5.38 0.87
CA VAL A 89 6.51 -5.75 -0.34
C VAL A 89 5.29 -4.86 -0.45
N THR A 90 5.21 -4.08 -1.51
CA THR A 90 4.09 -3.17 -1.81
C THR A 90 3.26 -3.74 -2.95
N LEU A 91 2.02 -4.11 -2.68
CA LEU A 91 1.03 -4.45 -3.70
C LEU A 91 0.22 -3.19 -4.01
N SER A 92 0.20 -2.76 -5.28
CA SER A 92 -0.37 -1.48 -5.70
C SER A 92 -1.33 -1.66 -6.87
N SER A 93 -2.49 -1.01 -6.78
CA SER A 93 -3.50 -0.92 -7.83
C SER A 93 -4.00 0.52 -7.99
N GLN A 94 -4.87 0.77 -8.97
CA GLN A 94 -5.58 2.06 -9.12
C GLN A 94 -6.51 2.39 -7.93
N LYS A 95 -6.92 1.39 -7.13
CA LYS A 95 -7.77 1.60 -5.96
C LYS A 95 -6.96 1.92 -4.70
N GLY A 96 -5.66 1.64 -4.67
CA GLY A 96 -4.80 1.88 -3.51
C GLY A 96 -3.71 0.82 -3.37
N PHE A 97 -3.24 0.60 -2.16
CA PHE A 97 -2.11 -0.28 -1.91
C PHE A 97 -2.14 -0.98 -0.55
N MET A 98 -1.39 -2.06 -0.46
CA MET A 98 -0.95 -2.69 0.78
C MET A 98 0.57 -2.72 0.82
N VAL A 99 1.16 -2.35 1.95
CA VAL A 99 2.57 -2.60 2.28
C VAL A 99 2.62 -3.72 3.30
N ALA A 100 3.42 -4.74 3.03
CA ALA A 100 3.69 -5.85 3.94
C ALA A 100 5.18 -5.85 4.29
N ASN A 101 5.50 -5.85 5.59
CA ASN A 101 6.87 -5.98 6.06
C ASN A 101 7.09 -7.40 6.58
N PHE A 102 8.18 -8.02 6.13
CA PHE A 102 8.60 -9.35 6.53
C PHE A 102 9.95 -9.28 7.23
N ASP A 103 10.19 -10.17 8.18
CA ASP A 103 11.52 -10.36 8.73
C ASP A 103 12.45 -11.09 7.75
N LYS A 104 13.73 -11.20 8.12
CA LYS A 104 14.75 -11.91 7.32
C LYS A 104 14.41 -13.38 7.00
N LYS A 105 13.50 -13.99 7.75
CA LYS A 105 13.08 -15.39 7.58
C LYS A 105 11.81 -15.52 6.73
N GLY A 106 11.20 -14.40 6.33
CA GLY A 106 9.95 -14.40 5.57
C GLY A 106 8.69 -14.39 6.44
N ASN A 107 8.79 -14.19 7.76
CA ASN A 107 7.61 -14.06 8.60
C ASN A 107 6.98 -12.68 8.45
N LEU A 108 5.66 -12.63 8.24
CA LEU A 108 4.92 -11.36 8.14
C LEU A 108 4.90 -10.65 9.50
N LEU A 109 5.49 -9.45 9.57
CA LEU A 109 5.56 -8.62 10.77
C LEU A 109 4.35 -7.72 10.93
N LYS A 110 3.94 -7.06 9.84
CA LYS A 110 2.82 -6.12 9.83
C LYS A 110 2.39 -5.82 8.40
N THR A 111 1.17 -5.33 8.27
CA THR A 111 0.71 -4.69 7.04
C THR A 111 0.18 -3.29 7.30
N TYR A 112 0.26 -2.44 6.28
CA TYR A 112 -0.45 -1.18 6.18
C TYR A 112 -1.25 -1.16 4.89
N GLN A 113 -2.55 -0.91 4.99
CA GLN A 113 -3.50 -0.98 3.88
C GLN A 113 -4.17 0.39 3.71
N ASN A 114 -4.34 0.81 2.47
CA ASN A 114 -4.96 2.08 2.13
C ASN A 114 -5.63 2.01 0.76
N PHE A 115 -6.97 1.97 0.76
CA PHE A 115 -7.77 1.84 -0.45
C PHE A 115 -8.86 2.90 -0.52
N ASN A 116 -9.23 3.28 -1.73
CA ASN A 116 -10.34 4.19 -2.01
C ASN A 116 -11.48 3.42 -2.67
N ASP A 117 -12.70 3.79 -2.32
CA ASP A 117 -13.95 3.32 -2.92
C ASP A 117 -14.02 1.78 -2.95
N VAL A 118 -13.78 1.19 -1.78
CA VAL A 118 -13.94 -0.26 -1.53
C VAL A 118 -15.38 -0.56 -1.12
N LEU A 119 -15.79 -1.81 -1.25
CA LEU A 119 -17.07 -2.24 -0.73
C LEU A 119 -17.02 -2.28 0.80
N LEU A 120 -17.81 -1.42 1.46
CA LEU A 120 -17.96 -1.46 2.92
C LEU A 120 -18.59 -2.80 3.35
N PRO A 121 -18.27 -3.36 4.54
CA PRO A 121 -18.96 -4.52 5.10
C PRO A 121 -20.48 -4.34 5.14
N TYR A 122 -21.22 -5.44 5.01
CA TYR A 122 -22.69 -5.42 4.93
C TYR A 122 -23.33 -4.67 6.12
N ASP A 123 -22.91 -4.98 7.33
CA ASP A 123 -23.45 -4.36 8.55
C ASP A 123 -23.21 -2.84 8.58
N MET A 124 -22.02 -2.40 8.15
CA MET A 124 -21.71 -0.97 8.05
C MET A 124 -22.58 -0.26 7.00
N ARG A 125 -22.84 -0.90 5.85
CA ARG A 125 -23.73 -0.34 4.82
C ARG A 125 -25.15 -0.18 5.36
N ASN A 126 -25.66 -1.19 6.05
CA ASN A 126 -26.99 -1.16 6.65
C ASN A 126 -27.09 -0.07 7.72
N GLN A 127 -26.09 0.04 8.60
CA GLN A 127 -26.03 1.09 9.62
C GLN A 127 -26.01 2.49 8.98
N LEU A 128 -25.15 2.71 7.97
CA LEU A 128 -25.10 3.98 7.22
C LEU A 128 -26.44 4.33 6.59
N TYR A 129 -27.10 3.38 5.93
CA TYR A 129 -28.40 3.60 5.31
C TYR A 129 -29.46 4.01 6.33
N ASN A 130 -29.52 3.31 7.47
CA ASN A 130 -30.50 3.59 8.52
C ASN A 130 -30.26 4.93 9.21
N SER A 131 -29.00 5.30 9.48
CA SER A 131 -28.64 6.55 10.16
C SER A 131 -28.69 7.77 9.25
N TYR A 132 -28.54 7.61 7.93
CA TYR A 132 -28.45 8.70 6.96
C TYR A 132 -29.44 8.52 5.80
N LYS A 133 -30.71 8.27 6.10
CA LYS A 133 -31.77 8.11 5.08
C LYS A 133 -31.79 9.31 4.13
N GLY A 134 -31.89 9.02 2.83
CA GLY A 134 -31.86 10.02 1.76
C GLY A 134 -30.46 10.46 1.32
N TRP A 135 -29.42 10.24 2.12
CA TRP A 135 -28.04 10.57 1.73
C TRP A 135 -27.44 9.46 0.86
N THR A 136 -26.66 9.87 -0.14
CA THR A 136 -25.93 8.95 -1.01
C THR A 136 -24.45 8.90 -0.62
N MET A 137 -23.90 7.70 -0.43
CA MET A 137 -22.46 7.52 -0.31
C MET A 137 -21.81 7.71 -1.68
N THR A 138 -20.93 8.70 -1.80
CA THR A 138 -20.26 9.03 -3.07
C THR A 138 -18.80 8.58 -3.10
N LYS A 139 -18.14 8.49 -1.94
CA LYS A 139 -16.75 8.05 -1.81
C LYS A 139 -16.52 7.33 -0.50
N ASN A 140 -15.56 6.43 -0.46
CA ASN A 140 -15.01 5.95 0.80
C ASN A 140 -13.49 5.78 0.76
N LYS A 141 -12.86 5.76 1.93
CA LYS A 141 -11.46 5.47 2.11
C LYS A 141 -11.27 4.50 3.25
N TYR A 142 -10.70 3.36 2.93
CA TYR A 142 -10.33 2.31 3.86
C TYR A 142 -8.86 2.47 4.28
N LYS A 143 -8.61 2.32 5.58
CA LYS A 143 -7.26 2.12 6.09
C LYS A 143 -7.24 1.06 7.16
N ALA A 144 -6.27 0.16 7.09
CA ALA A 144 -6.04 -0.82 8.14
C ALA A 144 -4.55 -1.04 8.42
N THR A 145 -4.26 -1.50 9.63
CA THR A 145 -2.95 -2.02 10.01
C THR A 145 -3.08 -3.34 10.74
N THR A 146 -2.12 -4.22 10.52
CA THR A 146 -2.06 -5.53 11.21
C THR A 146 -0.73 -5.70 11.92
N LYS A 147 -0.70 -6.58 12.93
CA LYS A 147 0.52 -7.19 13.47
C LYS A 147 0.51 -8.65 13.03
N GLY A 148 1.40 -9.02 12.12
CA GLY A 148 1.27 -10.22 11.30
C GLY A 148 -0.07 -10.22 10.57
N VAL A 149 -0.86 -11.26 10.80
CA VAL A 149 -2.23 -11.41 10.25
C VAL A 149 -3.34 -10.92 11.21
N ILE A 150 -2.99 -10.36 12.36
CA ILE A 150 -3.95 -9.92 13.37
C ILE A 150 -4.26 -8.44 13.16
N LEU A 151 -5.54 -8.10 13.03
CA LEU A 151 -6.00 -6.73 12.87
C LEU A 151 -5.69 -5.89 14.11
N ASN A 152 -4.96 -4.80 13.91
CA ASN A 152 -4.62 -3.84 14.95
C ASN A 152 -5.52 -2.59 14.90
N LYS A 153 -5.75 -2.06 13.69
CA LYS A 153 -6.61 -0.89 13.48
C LYS A 153 -7.31 -0.99 12.13
N GLU A 154 -8.57 -0.60 12.09
CA GLU A 154 -9.36 -0.52 10.86
C GLU A 154 -10.25 0.71 10.89
N THR A 155 -10.26 1.47 9.79
CA THR A 155 -11.08 2.68 9.68
C THR A 155 -11.63 2.84 8.28
N TYR A 156 -12.89 3.29 8.20
CA TYR A 156 -13.53 3.74 6.98
C TYR A 156 -13.87 5.21 7.12
N ARG A 157 -13.47 6.03 6.14
CA ARG A 157 -13.94 7.41 6.00
C ARG A 157 -14.87 7.48 4.81
N VAL A 158 -16.12 7.84 5.05
CA VAL A 158 -17.20 7.84 4.05
C VAL A 158 -17.62 9.28 3.76
N THR A 159 -17.80 9.61 2.49
CA THR A 159 -18.39 10.88 2.06
C THR A 159 -19.84 10.64 1.65
N LEU A 160 -20.74 11.34 2.33
CA LEU A 160 -22.18 11.34 2.08
C LEU A 160 -22.60 12.64 1.41
N GLN A 161 -23.59 12.57 0.53
CA GLN A 161 -24.16 13.73 -0.15
C GLN A 161 -25.69 13.71 -0.13
N PHE A 162 -26.29 14.87 0.13
CA PHE A 162 -27.75 15.10 0.04
C PHE A 162 -28.00 16.42 -0.68
N GLY A 163 -28.39 16.35 -1.94
CA GLY A 163 -28.41 17.52 -2.83
C GLY A 163 -27.03 18.19 -2.89
N ASN A 164 -26.97 19.45 -2.45
CA ASN A 164 -25.73 20.24 -2.41
C ASN A 164 -24.94 20.12 -1.09
N ARG A 165 -25.48 19.39 -0.09
CA ARG A 165 -24.83 19.20 1.22
C ARG A 165 -23.90 17.99 1.17
N LYS A 166 -22.73 18.11 1.80
CA LYS A 166 -21.76 17.01 1.96
C LYS A 166 -21.44 16.80 3.44
N GLN A 167 -21.26 15.54 3.83
CA GLN A 167 -20.85 15.16 5.18
C GLN A 167 -19.79 14.06 5.12
N HIS A 168 -18.83 14.11 6.04
CA HIS A 168 -17.83 13.07 6.22
C HIS A 168 -18.12 12.29 7.49
N VAL A 169 -18.20 10.96 7.37
CA VAL A 169 -18.43 10.04 8.48
C VAL A 169 -17.21 9.16 8.63
N LYS A 170 -16.66 9.08 9.85
CA LYS A 170 -15.62 8.12 10.20
C LYS A 170 -16.26 6.95 10.93
N ILE A 171 -16.02 5.74 10.45
CA ILE A 171 -16.45 4.51 11.07
C ILE A 171 -15.19 3.77 11.49
N ASP A 172 -15.08 3.46 12.78
CA ASP A 172 -14.03 2.61 13.30
C ASP A 172 -14.48 1.15 13.15
N GLY A 173 -13.71 0.35 12.42
CA GLY A 173 -14.03 -1.04 12.11
C GLY A 173 -13.66 -2.00 13.24
N ASN A 174 -13.91 -1.61 14.49
CA ASN A 174 -13.35 -2.26 15.68
C ASN A 174 -13.73 -3.75 15.80
N ASN A 175 -12.92 -4.59 15.16
CA ASN A 175 -12.75 -6.03 15.35
C ASN A 175 -11.26 -6.30 15.69
N VAL A 176 -10.67 -5.45 16.54
CA VAL A 176 -9.26 -5.56 16.97
C VAL A 176 -9.01 -6.93 17.58
N GLY A 177 -7.93 -7.60 17.16
CA GLY A 177 -7.61 -8.97 17.59
C GLY A 177 -8.14 -10.07 16.68
N THR A 178 -8.87 -9.74 15.61
CA THR A 178 -9.34 -10.73 14.63
C THR A 178 -8.26 -11.05 13.60
N VAL A 179 -8.14 -12.33 13.21
CA VAL A 179 -7.26 -12.77 12.12
C VAL A 179 -7.92 -12.44 10.78
N VAL A 180 -7.23 -11.67 9.92
CA VAL A 180 -7.79 -11.16 8.65
C VAL A 180 -7.50 -12.04 7.43
N ALA A 181 -6.71 -13.10 7.60
CA ALA A 181 -6.28 -13.99 6.52
C ALA A 181 -6.98 -15.37 6.56
N ARG A 182 -8.24 -15.46 7.02
CA ARG A 182 -8.96 -16.75 7.05
C ARG A 182 -9.38 -17.15 5.62
N ASN A 183 -8.97 -18.36 5.23
CA ASN A 183 -9.27 -19.05 3.96
C ASN A 183 -10.77 -19.14 3.66
#